data_AF-A0A928ZX75-F1
#
_entry.id   AF-A0A928ZX75-F1
#
_cell.length_a   1.000
_cell.length_b   1.000
_cell.length_c   1.000
_cell.angle_alpha   90.00
_cell.angle_beta   90.00
_cell.angle_gamma   90.00
#
_symmetry.space_group_name_H-M   'P 1'
#
loop_
_entity.id
_entity.type
_entity.pdbx_description
1 polymer ?
#
loop_
_entity_poly.entity_id
_entity_poly.type
_entity_poly.pdbx_seq_one_letter_code
_entity_poly.pdbx_strand_id
1 'polypeptide(L)'
;MAQLTGFFQGTSQADTFLGKADTILIDDEYIGISADVLVIDSFGGDDIVEAITNISTFAVDDIPFGGTIDALGIGMTGATVDTGRGSDTFTASSVATSKRSTLSIGLRNSDIKTKGGHDSVLINGTGNVSNISGFSATGIGMRSSVLKAGAGNDTVTVNARGSAGSQGKPSSLAIGLESSSLGGNRGEDVIQISASAVSSAFIAGGTASATGIISDSYVSGGADNDTISITASTQIGTRRGGGSSKATGVGISSVVWGGKGSDKITIAASTDAVGTFGAMTEATGVLSGLVEGNGDNDTINITAEIKSASGAAVGINASTVSGGAGSDEITIGVKGFTNILPAQNFFGALESHILGGSGNDTITIESTYTPQTSRGGIILNNSIGLVNSALDGGSGDDILTVSGLNLDLKDAVVFGGGGEDIFDTGVGSASISGGGGQDILKLDFFDTATMSITQLGTNSIHILGTQDKQGNSLDWTQTINGVEHYEVAGALYNATDVVALLG
;
A
#
# COMPACT_ATOMS: atom_id res chain seq x y z
N MET A 1 24.86 29.94 10.25
CA MET A 1 23.40 30.01 10.12
C MET A 1 23.09 30.45 8.71
N ALA A 2 22.56 29.57 7.87
CA ALA A 2 21.89 29.94 6.63
C ALA A 2 20.47 29.34 6.62
N GLN A 3 19.72 29.62 7.68
CA GLN A 3 18.29 29.34 7.72
C GLN A 3 17.59 30.35 6.83
N LEU A 4 16.92 29.89 5.78
CA LEU A 4 16.14 30.78 4.92
C LEU A 4 14.85 31.14 5.66
N THR A 5 14.74 32.40 6.09
CA THR A 5 13.53 32.97 6.70
C THR A 5 13.22 34.29 5.99
N GLY A 6 11.96 34.54 5.64
CA GLY A 6 11.55 35.80 5.00
C GLY A 6 10.56 35.64 3.85
N PHE A 7 10.17 36.79 3.29
CA PHE A 7 9.35 36.91 2.09
C PHE A 7 10.24 37.15 0.89
N PHE A 8 10.13 36.31 -0.12
CA PHE A 8 10.86 36.44 -1.38
C PHE A 8 9.85 36.58 -2.51
N GLN A 9 10.00 37.65 -3.27
CA GLN A 9 9.21 37.88 -4.48
C GLN A 9 10.06 37.46 -5.67
N GLY A 10 9.60 36.44 -6.41
CA GLY A 10 10.25 36.00 -7.63
C GLY A 10 10.08 36.99 -8.77
N THR A 11 10.82 36.75 -9.84
CA THR A 11 10.81 37.53 -11.07
C THR A 11 10.01 36.79 -12.14
N SER A 12 10.12 37.22 -13.40
CA SER A 12 9.61 36.49 -14.57
C SER A 12 10.71 35.68 -15.27
N GLN A 13 11.86 35.54 -14.62
CA GLN A 13 13.01 34.76 -15.06
C GLN A 13 13.22 33.66 -14.02
N ALA A 14 13.97 32.62 -14.40
CA ALA A 14 14.37 31.56 -13.48
C ALA A 14 15.02 32.12 -12.22
N ASP A 15 14.41 31.82 -11.07
CA ASP A 15 14.92 32.14 -9.75
C ASP A 15 15.49 30.89 -9.05
N THR A 16 16.41 31.11 -8.11
CA THR A 16 17.01 30.01 -7.33
C THR A 16 17.05 30.37 -5.85
N PHE A 17 16.36 29.58 -5.03
CA PHE A 17 16.27 29.73 -3.58
C PHE A 17 16.92 28.53 -2.89
N LEU A 18 18.05 28.77 -2.22
CA LEU A 18 18.82 27.71 -1.54
C LEU A 18 18.82 27.93 -0.02
N GLY A 19 18.19 27.01 0.72
CA GLY A 19 18.24 26.90 2.17
C GLY A 19 19.13 25.72 2.59
N LYS A 20 20.14 25.99 3.44
CA LYS A 20 21.01 24.94 3.98
C LYS A 20 21.14 25.09 5.50
N ALA A 21 20.74 24.06 6.23
CA ALA A 21 20.86 24.05 7.69
C ALA A 21 22.32 23.93 8.14
N ASP A 22 22.66 24.68 9.20
CA ASP A 22 23.77 24.35 10.08
C ASP A 22 23.22 23.60 11.32
N THR A 23 24.00 22.67 11.86
CA THR A 23 23.61 21.86 13.02
C THR A 23 23.67 22.67 14.32
N ILE A 24 22.62 22.62 15.14
CA ILE A 24 22.53 23.30 16.45
C ILE A 24 22.35 22.25 17.55
N LEU A 25 23.05 22.41 18.68
CA LEU A 25 22.83 21.60 19.88
C LEU A 25 21.92 22.37 20.85
N ILE A 26 20.75 21.81 21.19
CA ILE A 26 19.81 22.34 22.18
C ILE A 26 19.44 21.20 23.12
N ASP A 27 19.65 21.37 24.43
CA ASP A 27 19.22 20.42 25.46
C ASP A 27 19.55 18.93 25.16
N ASP A 28 20.79 18.65 24.74
CA ASP A 28 21.27 17.31 24.36
C ASP A 28 20.57 16.68 23.14
N GLU A 29 20.00 17.51 22.24
CA GLU A 29 19.47 17.16 20.92
C GLU A 29 20.12 18.00 19.81
N TYR A 30 20.59 17.35 18.74
CA TYR A 30 21.07 18.05 17.55
C TYR A 30 19.91 18.32 16.60
N ILE A 31 19.56 19.60 16.45
CA ILE A 31 18.47 20.07 15.61
C ILE A 31 19.06 20.77 14.38
N GLY A 32 18.52 20.45 13.21
CA GLY A 32 18.84 21.14 11.96
C GLY A 32 17.56 21.35 11.16
N ILE A 33 17.36 22.60 10.74
CA ILE A 33 16.21 23.05 9.96
C ILE A 33 16.77 23.94 8.85
N SER A 34 16.53 23.59 7.59
CA SER A 34 17.14 24.34 6.45
C SER A 34 16.29 25.53 6.02
N ALA A 35 14.97 25.42 6.12
CA ALA A 35 14.03 26.50 5.89
C ALA A 35 12.89 26.44 6.92
N ASP A 36 12.59 27.60 7.53
CA ASP A 36 11.53 27.78 8.52
C ASP A 36 10.79 29.08 8.19
N VAL A 37 9.46 29.03 8.06
CA VAL A 37 8.64 30.22 7.72
C VAL A 37 9.18 30.94 6.47
N LEU A 38 9.16 30.22 5.35
CA LEU A 38 9.55 30.71 4.04
C LEU A 38 8.30 31.05 3.23
N VAL A 39 8.19 32.27 2.71
CA VAL A 39 7.15 32.66 1.75
C VAL A 39 7.80 33.02 0.42
N ILE A 40 7.57 32.20 -0.62
CA ILE A 40 8.03 32.46 -1.99
C ILE A 40 6.80 32.65 -2.87
N ASP A 41 6.77 33.72 -3.65
CA ASP A 41 5.77 33.98 -4.70
C ASP A 41 6.50 34.38 -5.98
N SER A 42 6.64 33.43 -6.91
CA SER A 42 7.23 33.65 -8.24
C SER A 42 6.16 33.98 -9.29
N PHE A 43 6.52 34.84 -10.25
CA PHE A 43 5.64 35.25 -11.35
C PHE A 43 5.96 34.52 -12.67
N GLY A 44 6.98 33.66 -12.70
CA GLY A 44 7.24 32.67 -13.74
C GLY A 44 8.70 32.53 -14.18
N GLY A 45 8.99 31.55 -15.04
CA GLY A 45 10.34 31.06 -15.31
C GLY A 45 10.53 29.66 -14.73
N ASP A 46 11.58 28.96 -15.12
CA ASP A 46 11.88 27.64 -14.55
C ASP A 46 12.60 27.84 -13.21
N ASP A 47 11.90 27.71 -12.09
CA ASP A 47 12.41 28.04 -10.76
C ASP A 47 13.01 26.83 -10.03
N ILE A 48 13.99 27.09 -9.15
CA ILE A 48 14.60 26.07 -8.30
C ILE A 48 14.46 26.47 -6.83
N VAL A 49 13.76 25.66 -6.05
CA VAL A 49 13.65 25.79 -4.59
C VAL A 49 14.28 24.57 -3.93
N GLU A 50 15.34 24.75 -3.16
CA GLU A 50 16.05 23.66 -2.49
C GLU A 50 16.21 23.95 -0.99
N ALA A 51 15.75 23.02 -0.16
CA ALA A 51 15.84 23.04 1.30
C ALA A 51 16.44 21.72 1.77
N ILE A 52 17.76 21.71 2.04
CA ILE A 52 18.49 20.51 2.44
C ILE A 52 19.04 20.63 3.86
N THR A 53 18.67 19.67 4.69
CA THR A 53 19.20 19.45 6.03
C THR A 53 20.00 18.16 6.08
N ASN A 54 21.27 18.24 6.52
CA ASN A 54 22.11 17.07 6.80
C ASN A 54 22.67 17.18 8.21
N ILE A 55 22.30 16.27 9.10
CA ILE A 55 22.76 16.21 10.48
C ILE A 55 23.48 14.89 10.72
N SER A 56 24.66 14.99 11.32
CA SER A 56 25.44 13.85 11.76
C SER A 56 25.99 14.12 13.15
N THR A 57 25.68 13.26 14.12
CA THR A 57 26.19 13.36 15.49
C THR A 57 27.44 12.50 15.70
N PHE A 58 28.05 11.95 14.65
CA PHE A 58 29.23 11.08 14.77
C PHE A 58 30.53 11.82 15.11
N ALA A 59 30.60 13.12 14.81
CA ALA A 59 31.85 13.89 14.90
C ALA A 59 32.26 14.29 16.32
N VAL A 60 31.46 13.98 17.34
CA VAL A 60 31.80 14.20 18.76
C VAL A 60 32.40 12.93 19.37
N ASP A 61 33.58 12.53 18.87
CA ASP A 61 34.37 11.43 19.45
C ASP A 61 35.09 11.83 20.76
N ASP A 62 35.04 13.12 21.12
CA ASP A 62 35.75 13.70 22.27
C ASP A 62 34.90 13.86 23.54
N ILE A 63 33.70 13.27 23.63
CA ILE A 63 32.96 13.21 24.91
C ILE A 63 33.42 11.94 25.64
N PRO A 64 34.32 12.05 26.64
CA PRO A 64 34.76 10.90 27.39
C PRO A 64 33.56 10.47 28.24
N PHE A 65 33.04 9.27 28.00
CA PHE A 65 31.87 8.67 28.66
C PHE A 65 30.49 9.16 28.17
N GLY A 66 30.00 8.54 27.11
CA GLY A 66 28.58 8.13 27.02
C GLY A 66 27.51 9.17 26.64
N GLY A 67 27.86 10.44 26.48
CA GLY A 67 26.94 11.46 25.97
C GLY A 67 26.71 11.31 24.47
N THR A 68 25.81 10.41 24.07
CA THR A 68 25.33 10.36 22.68
C THR A 68 24.01 11.12 22.60
N ILE A 69 23.80 11.85 21.50
CA ILE A 69 22.75 12.86 21.34
C ILE A 69 21.78 12.41 20.24
N ASP A 70 20.47 12.63 20.42
CA ASP A 70 19.47 12.38 19.37
C ASP A 70 19.61 13.39 18.22
N ALA A 71 19.19 13.02 17.00
CA ALA A 71 19.23 13.92 15.85
C ALA A 71 17.84 14.17 15.26
N LEU A 72 17.46 15.44 15.17
CA LEU A 72 16.25 15.92 14.53
C LEU A 72 16.60 16.73 13.28
N GLY A 73 16.35 16.14 12.11
CA GLY A 73 16.48 16.81 10.82
C GLY A 73 15.13 17.17 10.23
N ILE A 74 15.00 18.41 9.76
CA ILE A 74 13.82 18.87 9.03
C ILE A 74 14.29 19.60 7.78
N GLY A 75 13.85 19.16 6.60
CA GLY A 75 14.17 19.81 5.33
C GLY A 75 13.55 21.20 5.33
N MET A 76 12.22 21.26 5.23
CA MET A 76 11.46 22.51 5.24
C MET A 76 10.29 22.43 6.22
N THR A 77 10.05 23.51 6.96
CA THR A 77 8.90 23.61 7.88
C THR A 77 8.19 24.96 7.84
N GLY A 78 6.87 24.95 8.01
CA GLY A 78 6.08 26.20 8.14
C GLY A 78 6.10 27.08 6.89
N ALA A 79 6.40 26.51 5.73
CA ALA A 79 6.62 27.27 4.50
C ALA A 79 5.34 27.40 3.66
N THR A 80 5.22 28.50 2.94
CA THR A 80 4.26 28.70 1.86
C THR A 80 5.04 29.00 0.59
N VAL A 81 5.06 28.07 -0.35
CA VAL A 81 5.83 28.20 -1.59
C VAL A 81 4.89 28.16 -2.77
N ASP A 82 5.05 29.13 -3.65
CA ASP A 82 4.36 29.24 -4.92
C ASP A 82 5.39 29.56 -6.01
N THR A 83 5.72 28.60 -6.87
CA THR A 83 6.72 28.77 -7.94
C THR A 83 6.14 29.36 -9.23
N GLY A 84 4.84 29.64 -9.28
CA GLY A 84 4.28 30.45 -10.36
C GLY A 84 3.99 29.68 -11.65
N ARG A 85 4.82 29.84 -12.68
CA ARG A 85 4.62 29.21 -14.00
C ARG A 85 5.98 28.90 -14.60
N GLY A 86 6.16 27.71 -15.11
CA GLY A 86 7.43 27.26 -15.68
C GLY A 86 7.67 25.82 -15.26
N SER A 87 8.71 25.20 -15.79
CA SER A 87 9.11 23.86 -15.36
C SER A 87 9.97 23.97 -14.10
N ASP A 88 9.34 23.85 -12.95
CA ASP A 88 9.95 24.15 -11.67
C ASP A 88 10.57 22.90 -11.03
N THR A 89 11.57 23.11 -10.18
CA THR A 89 12.18 22.08 -9.35
C THR A 89 12.05 22.45 -7.88
N PHE A 90 11.36 21.61 -7.11
CA PHE A 90 11.23 21.75 -5.66
C PHE A 90 11.88 20.58 -4.95
N THR A 91 12.81 20.85 -4.03
CA THR A 91 13.44 19.83 -3.19
C THR A 91 13.35 20.20 -1.71
N ALA A 92 12.76 19.31 -0.90
CA ALA A 92 12.79 19.38 0.57
C ALA A 92 13.35 18.08 1.14
N SER A 93 14.60 18.09 1.58
CA SER A 93 15.33 16.89 1.97
C SER A 93 15.94 17.00 3.36
N SER A 94 15.79 15.95 4.15
CA SER A 94 16.42 15.81 5.44
C SER A 94 17.09 14.45 5.59
N VAL A 95 18.34 14.47 6.06
CA VAL A 95 19.08 13.29 6.51
C VAL A 95 19.54 13.53 7.94
N ALA A 96 19.00 12.77 8.89
CA ALA A 96 19.42 12.76 10.28
C ALA A 96 20.14 11.46 10.59
N THR A 97 21.39 11.55 11.03
CA THR A 97 22.20 10.37 11.39
C THR A 97 22.77 10.50 12.80
N SER A 98 22.53 9.49 13.64
CA SER A 98 22.99 9.47 15.03
C SER A 98 23.47 8.10 15.51
N LYS A 99 24.22 8.10 16.61
CA LYS A 99 24.47 6.92 17.46
C LYS A 99 23.26 6.63 18.40
N ARG A 100 22.27 7.52 18.57
CA ARG A 100 21.03 7.27 19.34
C ARG A 100 19.82 7.26 18.44
N SER A 101 18.79 8.03 18.74
CA SER A 101 17.56 8.07 17.96
C SER A 101 17.66 9.14 16.89
N THR A 102 16.95 8.94 15.79
CA THR A 102 16.79 9.95 14.76
C THR A 102 15.34 10.16 14.41
N LEU A 103 15.00 11.41 14.14
CA LEU A 103 13.78 11.83 13.47
C LEU A 103 14.18 12.71 12.30
N SER A 104 13.82 12.29 11.09
CA SER A 104 14.09 13.05 9.87
C SER A 104 12.80 13.29 9.10
N ILE A 105 12.50 14.54 8.80
CA ILE A 105 11.27 14.95 8.09
C ILE A 105 11.65 15.75 6.85
N GLY A 106 11.18 15.35 5.68
CA GLY A 106 11.41 16.11 4.44
C GLY A 106 10.67 17.45 4.45
N LEU A 107 9.34 17.39 4.53
CA LEU A 107 8.44 18.55 4.53
C LEU A 107 7.46 18.49 5.71
N ARG A 108 7.31 19.60 6.45
CA ARG A 108 6.46 19.65 7.65
C ARG A 108 5.64 20.94 7.74
N ASN A 109 4.34 20.85 8.01
CA ASN A 109 3.49 22.03 8.23
C ASN A 109 3.62 23.08 7.11
N SER A 110 3.68 22.66 5.85
CA SER A 110 3.91 23.56 4.70
C SER A 110 2.80 23.46 3.65
N ASP A 111 2.64 24.51 2.84
CA ASP A 111 1.76 24.59 1.67
C ASP A 111 2.60 24.91 0.43
N ILE A 112 2.73 23.95 -0.49
CA ILE A 112 3.58 24.03 -1.68
C ILE A 112 2.71 23.94 -2.94
N LYS A 113 2.92 24.88 -3.88
CA LYS A 113 2.22 24.94 -5.16
C LYS A 113 3.22 25.20 -6.28
N THR A 114 3.28 24.34 -7.29
CA THR A 114 4.10 24.59 -8.49
C THR A 114 3.30 25.15 -9.68
N LYS A 115 1.97 25.13 -9.56
CA LYS A 115 0.96 25.83 -10.39
C LYS A 115 0.94 25.40 -11.86
N GLY A 116 2.00 25.55 -12.65
CA GLY A 116 1.99 24.89 -13.95
C GLY A 116 3.25 25.02 -14.78
N GLY A 117 3.44 24.03 -15.65
CA GLY A 117 4.65 23.67 -16.35
C GLY A 117 4.84 22.16 -16.23
N HIS A 118 6.07 21.68 -16.41
CA HIS A 118 6.39 20.27 -16.09
C HIS A 118 7.32 20.28 -14.88
N ASP A 119 6.76 20.06 -13.71
CA ASP A 119 7.42 20.27 -12.43
C ASP A 119 8.06 18.98 -11.89
N SER A 120 9.16 19.14 -11.16
CA SER A 120 9.88 18.05 -10.50
C SER A 120 9.98 18.32 -9.01
N VAL A 121 9.27 17.52 -8.23
CA VAL A 121 9.18 17.67 -6.78
C VAL A 121 9.82 16.46 -6.09
N LEU A 122 10.81 16.71 -5.24
CA LEU A 122 11.48 15.70 -4.43
C LEU A 122 11.40 16.02 -2.94
N ILE A 123 10.77 15.13 -2.18
CA ILE A 123 10.69 15.22 -0.72
C ILE A 123 11.35 13.99 -0.09
N ASN A 124 12.33 14.18 0.78
CA ASN A 124 13.08 13.09 1.40
C ASN A 124 13.17 13.25 2.92
N GLY A 125 12.79 12.20 3.67
CA GLY A 125 13.04 12.10 5.11
C GLY A 125 13.79 10.82 5.45
N THR A 126 15.09 10.92 5.71
CA THR A 126 15.95 9.78 6.03
C THR A 126 16.51 9.85 7.45
N GLY A 127 16.09 8.93 8.32
CA GLY A 127 16.63 8.72 9.66
C GLY A 127 17.55 7.50 9.71
N ASN A 128 18.78 7.67 10.20
CA ASN A 128 19.79 6.61 10.26
C ASN A 128 20.37 6.50 11.67
N VAL A 129 20.44 5.27 12.17
CA VAL A 129 21.02 4.94 13.47
C VAL A 129 22.03 3.81 13.33
N SER A 130 23.24 4.03 13.82
CA SER A 130 24.27 2.98 13.92
C SER A 130 24.90 2.98 15.31
N ASN A 131 24.45 2.09 16.21
CA ASN A 131 25.08 1.94 17.53
C ASN A 131 24.78 0.59 18.18
N ILE A 132 25.28 0.36 19.40
CA ILE A 132 25.26 -0.91 20.12
C ILE A 132 23.92 -1.14 20.84
N SER A 133 23.19 -0.10 21.25
CA SER A 133 21.94 -0.22 22.02
C SER A 133 20.67 0.14 21.23
N GLY A 134 19.52 -0.42 21.64
CA GLY A 134 18.24 -0.44 20.92
C GLY A 134 17.54 0.91 20.74
N PHE A 135 18.09 1.75 19.87
CA PHE A 135 17.54 3.07 19.53
C PHE A 135 16.66 3.01 18.27
N SER A 136 15.96 4.12 18.01
CA SER A 136 14.98 4.21 16.92
C SER A 136 15.42 5.13 15.78
N ALA A 137 15.24 4.69 14.54
CA ALA A 137 15.43 5.53 13.35
C ALA A 137 14.09 5.81 12.69
N THR A 138 13.70 7.08 12.61
CA THR A 138 12.43 7.52 12.01
C THR A 138 12.67 8.41 10.80
N GLY A 139 12.12 8.04 9.66
CA GLY A 139 12.05 8.88 8.46
C GLY A 139 10.61 9.17 8.07
N ILE A 140 10.29 10.44 7.84
CA ILE A 140 8.97 10.87 7.36
C ILE A 140 9.17 11.72 6.11
N GLY A 141 8.52 11.36 5.01
CA GLY A 141 8.59 12.14 3.77
C GLY A 141 7.90 13.49 3.97
N MET A 142 6.58 13.47 4.12
CA MET A 142 5.74 14.65 4.31
C MET A 142 4.82 14.49 5.51
N ARG A 143 4.74 15.52 6.35
CA ARG A 143 3.88 15.54 7.55
C ARG A 143 3.06 16.82 7.64
N SER A 144 1.76 16.68 7.88
CA SER A 144 0.85 17.82 8.10
C SER A 144 1.00 18.93 7.04
N SER A 145 1.20 18.54 5.78
CA SER A 145 1.51 19.48 4.69
C SER A 145 0.58 19.26 3.50
N VAL A 146 0.53 20.27 2.63
CA VAL A 146 -0.21 20.24 1.37
C VAL A 146 0.78 20.48 0.24
N LEU A 147 0.73 19.64 -0.79
CA LEU A 147 1.46 19.85 -2.03
C LEU A 147 0.54 19.70 -3.24
N LYS A 148 0.64 20.66 -4.17
CA LYS A 148 -0.10 20.67 -5.44
C LYS A 148 0.85 20.96 -6.59
N ALA A 149 1.02 20.01 -7.49
CA ALA A 149 1.94 20.14 -8.61
C ALA A 149 1.39 21.16 -9.64
N GLY A 150 0.16 20.99 -10.10
CA GLY A 150 -0.56 22.05 -10.82
C GLY A 150 -0.92 21.60 -12.22
N ALA A 151 -0.65 22.42 -13.23
CA ALA A 151 -1.02 22.11 -14.60
C ALA A 151 0.21 21.73 -15.44
N GLY A 152 0.12 20.59 -16.12
CA GLY A 152 1.16 20.01 -16.96
C GLY A 152 1.65 18.69 -16.34
N ASN A 153 2.47 17.95 -17.07
CA ASN A 153 2.89 16.61 -16.64
C ASN A 153 3.99 16.73 -15.57
N ASP A 154 3.62 16.54 -14.31
CA ASP A 154 4.48 16.73 -13.17
C ASP A 154 5.01 15.39 -12.63
N THR A 155 6.16 15.43 -11.96
CA THR A 155 6.71 14.28 -11.23
C THR A 155 6.90 14.64 -9.77
N VAL A 156 6.17 13.96 -8.89
CA VAL A 156 6.30 14.12 -7.44
C VAL A 156 6.83 12.83 -6.83
N THR A 157 8.00 12.90 -6.19
CA THR A 157 8.60 11.80 -5.44
C THR A 157 8.70 12.14 -3.96
N VAL A 158 8.13 11.29 -3.11
CA VAL A 158 8.21 11.36 -1.65
C VAL A 158 8.87 10.10 -1.11
N ASN A 159 10.05 10.22 -0.51
CA ASN A 159 10.77 9.10 0.08
C ASN A 159 10.90 9.24 1.60
N ALA A 160 10.60 8.17 2.30
CA ALA A 160 10.80 8.04 3.73
C ALA A 160 11.65 6.81 4.03
N ARG A 161 12.71 6.99 4.83
CA ARG A 161 13.59 5.89 5.21
C ARG A 161 13.93 5.94 6.69
N GLY A 162 13.66 4.85 7.40
CA GLY A 162 14.16 4.59 8.75
C GLY A 162 15.14 3.43 8.72
N SER A 163 16.38 3.64 9.14
CA SER A 163 17.40 2.59 9.16
C SER A 163 18.08 2.51 10.52
N ALA A 164 17.79 1.45 11.28
CA ALA A 164 18.35 1.23 12.61
C ALA A 164 19.20 -0.05 12.66
N GLY A 165 20.47 0.07 13.05
CA GLY A 165 21.34 -1.06 13.32
C GLY A 165 21.79 -1.07 14.78
N SER A 166 21.57 -2.18 15.50
CA SER A 166 22.16 -2.33 16.84
C SER A 166 22.42 -3.75 17.35
N GLN A 167 23.19 -3.87 18.45
CA GLN A 167 23.27 -5.14 19.20
C GLN A 167 22.04 -5.37 20.08
N GLY A 168 21.32 -4.30 20.44
CA GLY A 168 20.07 -4.30 21.21
C GLY A 168 18.82 -4.61 20.38
N LYS A 169 17.68 -4.02 20.77
CA LYS A 169 16.39 -4.09 20.05
C LYS A 169 16.16 -2.79 19.25
N PRO A 170 16.75 -2.63 18.05
CA PRO A 170 16.56 -1.43 17.26
C PRO A 170 15.10 -1.36 16.75
N SER A 171 14.62 -0.14 16.54
CA SER A 171 13.34 0.11 15.88
C SER A 171 13.54 1.01 14.67
N SER A 172 12.96 0.68 13.53
CA SER A 172 12.88 1.59 12.39
C SER A 172 11.44 1.88 12.03
N LEU A 173 11.17 3.15 11.75
CA LEU A 173 9.88 3.65 11.29
C LEU A 173 10.09 4.48 10.01
N ALA A 174 9.28 4.22 8.99
CA ALA A 174 9.24 5.02 7.78
C ALA A 174 7.78 5.35 7.43
N ILE A 175 7.48 6.63 7.22
CA ILE A 175 6.14 7.08 6.79
C ILE A 175 6.27 7.99 5.58
N GLY A 176 5.68 7.61 4.44
CA GLY A 176 5.70 8.44 3.24
C GLY A 176 4.92 9.74 3.47
N LEU A 177 3.62 9.63 3.72
CA LEU A 177 2.70 10.73 4.03
C LEU A 177 2.01 10.51 5.39
N GLU A 178 2.06 11.50 6.26
CA GLU A 178 1.34 11.53 7.54
C GLU A 178 0.46 12.78 7.61
N SER A 179 -0.86 12.60 7.71
CA SER A 179 -1.85 13.69 7.76
C SER A 179 -1.60 14.78 6.72
N SER A 180 -1.32 14.37 5.48
CA SER A 180 -0.90 15.28 4.41
C SER A 180 -1.71 15.08 3.15
N SER A 181 -1.79 16.12 2.33
CA SER A 181 -2.47 16.10 1.03
C SER A 181 -1.44 16.27 -0.09
N LEU A 182 -1.52 15.42 -1.10
CA LEU A 182 -0.71 15.48 -2.31
C LEU A 182 -1.63 15.40 -3.54
N GLY A 183 -1.46 16.30 -4.51
CA GLY A 183 -2.26 16.31 -5.74
C GLY A 183 -1.46 16.71 -6.97
N GLY A 184 -1.64 15.98 -8.08
CA GLY A 184 -1.11 16.32 -9.40
C GLY A 184 -1.86 17.51 -10.03
N ASN A 185 -3.19 17.40 -10.09
CA ASN A 185 -4.21 18.34 -10.63
C ASN A 185 -4.54 18.18 -12.11
N ARG A 186 -3.76 18.70 -13.07
CA ARG A 186 -4.06 18.59 -14.51
C ARG A 186 -2.79 18.21 -15.25
N GLY A 187 -2.88 17.30 -16.20
CA GLY A 187 -1.71 16.76 -16.90
C GLY A 187 -1.49 15.32 -16.51
N GLU A 188 -0.62 14.63 -17.26
CA GLU A 188 -0.29 13.23 -16.95
C GLU A 188 0.79 13.19 -15.86
N ASP A 189 0.38 13.09 -14.60
CA ASP A 189 1.25 13.21 -13.44
C ASP A 189 1.81 11.86 -12.99
N VAL A 190 3.04 11.88 -12.47
CA VAL A 190 3.69 10.72 -11.85
C VAL A 190 3.92 11.00 -10.38
N ILE A 191 3.14 10.32 -9.52
CA ILE A 191 3.22 10.42 -8.07
C ILE A 191 3.83 9.14 -7.50
N GLN A 192 5.00 9.26 -6.87
CA GLN A 192 5.72 8.14 -6.26
C GLN A 192 5.93 8.38 -4.76
N ILE A 193 5.39 7.50 -3.93
CA ILE A 193 5.53 7.55 -2.47
C ILE A 193 6.21 6.25 -2.03
N SER A 194 7.35 6.35 -1.38
CA SER A 194 8.10 5.20 -0.86
C SER A 194 8.38 5.33 0.63
N ALA A 195 8.11 4.26 1.37
CA ALA A 195 8.46 4.10 2.77
C ALA A 195 9.30 2.83 2.96
N SER A 196 10.51 2.98 3.50
CA SER A 196 11.43 1.87 3.72
C SER A 196 11.99 1.86 5.14
N ALA A 197 11.66 0.82 5.90
CA ALA A 197 12.17 0.64 7.25
C ALA A 197 13.09 -0.59 7.33
N VAL A 198 14.34 -0.37 7.69
CA VAL A 198 15.36 -1.41 7.83
C VAL A 198 15.80 -1.48 9.28
N SER A 199 15.67 -2.65 9.89
CA SER A 199 16.11 -2.90 11.26
C SER A 199 17.06 -4.10 11.30
N SER A 200 18.31 -3.88 11.69
CA SER A 200 19.30 -4.95 11.82
C SER A 200 19.73 -5.11 13.27
N ALA A 201 19.53 -6.31 13.82
CA ALA A 201 19.78 -6.59 15.22
C ALA A 201 20.69 -7.82 15.41
N PHE A 202 21.73 -7.70 16.23
CA PHE A 202 22.69 -8.80 16.40
C PHE A 202 22.19 -9.89 17.37
N ILE A 203 21.62 -9.51 18.53
CA ILE A 203 21.26 -10.44 19.64
C ILE A 203 19.78 -10.38 20.05
N ALA A 204 19.13 -9.22 19.94
CA ALA A 204 17.75 -9.05 20.38
C ALA A 204 16.87 -8.66 19.20
N GLY A 205 15.62 -9.11 19.18
CA GLY A 205 14.67 -8.79 18.12
C GLY A 205 14.60 -7.32 17.76
N GLY A 206 14.69 -6.99 16.47
CA GLY A 206 14.42 -5.65 15.97
C GLY A 206 12.97 -5.48 15.52
N THR A 207 12.53 -4.24 15.40
CA THR A 207 11.22 -3.88 14.83
C THR A 207 11.41 -2.98 13.61
N ALA A 208 10.70 -3.26 12.53
CA ALA A 208 10.66 -2.40 11.35
C ALA A 208 9.21 -2.15 10.96
N SER A 209 8.84 -0.89 10.80
CA SER A 209 7.50 -0.49 10.37
C SER A 209 7.59 0.53 9.25
N ALA A 210 6.94 0.24 8.12
CA ALA A 210 6.85 1.16 7.00
C ALA A 210 5.39 1.36 6.60
N THR A 211 4.98 2.61 6.41
CA THR A 211 3.66 2.96 5.90
C THR A 211 3.77 3.97 4.77
N GLY A 212 3.16 3.68 3.63
CA GLY A 212 3.16 4.60 2.48
C GLY A 212 2.40 5.89 2.82
N ILE A 213 1.10 5.77 3.11
CA ILE A 213 0.24 6.90 3.52
C ILE A 213 -0.59 6.55 4.77
N ILE A 214 -0.79 7.48 5.70
CA ILE A 214 -1.54 7.22 6.94
C ILE A 214 -2.19 8.49 7.53
N SER A 215 -3.12 8.31 8.47
CA SER A 215 -3.64 9.34 9.38
C SER A 215 -4.35 10.47 8.64
N ASP A 216 -5.40 10.13 7.90
CA ASP A 216 -6.19 11.08 7.10
C ASP A 216 -5.38 11.73 5.97
N SER A 217 -4.41 10.98 5.40
CA SER A 217 -3.67 11.43 4.23
C SER A 217 -4.46 11.21 2.94
N TYR A 218 -4.21 12.07 1.97
CA TYR A 218 -4.92 12.08 0.69
C TYR A 218 -3.94 12.22 -0.47
N VAL A 219 -4.08 11.37 -1.48
CA VAL A 219 -3.34 11.42 -2.74
C VAL A 219 -4.33 11.47 -3.89
N SER A 220 -4.13 12.40 -4.84
CA SER A 220 -4.93 12.50 -6.05
C SER A 220 -4.05 12.69 -7.28
N GLY A 221 -4.31 11.94 -8.35
CA GLY A 221 -3.74 12.23 -9.67
C GLY A 221 -4.30 13.55 -10.17
N GLY A 222 -5.62 13.60 -10.37
CA GLY A 222 -6.35 14.83 -10.63
C GLY A 222 -7.20 14.71 -11.87
N ALA A 223 -6.68 15.14 -13.01
CA ALA A 223 -7.34 15.09 -14.29
C ALA A 223 -6.31 14.71 -15.34
N ASP A 224 -6.74 13.98 -16.36
CA ASP A 224 -5.90 13.30 -17.34
C ASP A 224 -5.32 11.99 -16.78
N ASN A 225 -4.45 11.29 -17.51
CA ASN A 225 -4.03 9.94 -17.15
C ASN A 225 -2.84 9.97 -16.19
N ASP A 226 -3.04 9.63 -14.93
CA ASP A 226 -2.04 9.71 -13.88
C ASP A 226 -1.43 8.36 -13.53
N THR A 227 -0.22 8.37 -12.99
CA THR A 227 0.42 7.20 -12.38
C THR A 227 0.71 7.45 -10.92
N ILE A 228 0.03 6.72 -10.04
CA ILE A 228 0.21 6.77 -8.59
C ILE A 228 0.87 5.46 -8.12
N SER A 229 2.03 5.55 -7.49
CA SER A 229 2.76 4.40 -6.94
C SER A 229 3.07 4.60 -5.46
N ILE A 230 2.52 3.75 -4.60
CA ILE A 230 2.71 3.77 -3.15
C ILE A 230 3.35 2.47 -2.72
N THR A 231 4.55 2.55 -2.16
CA THR A 231 5.31 1.38 -1.73
C THR A 231 5.70 1.47 -0.26
N ALA A 232 5.44 0.40 0.48
CA ALA A 232 5.90 0.22 1.85
C ALA A 232 6.73 -1.06 1.93
N SER A 233 7.96 -0.93 2.40
CA SER A 233 8.90 -2.05 2.52
C SER A 233 9.53 -2.09 3.89
N THR A 234 9.61 -3.28 4.46
CA THR A 234 10.36 -3.50 5.69
C THR A 234 11.35 -4.64 5.53
N GLN A 235 12.51 -4.46 6.15
CA GLN A 235 13.54 -5.48 6.22
C GLN A 235 14.05 -5.64 7.64
N ILE A 236 14.04 -6.86 8.14
CA ILE A 236 14.65 -7.22 9.41
C ILE A 236 15.74 -8.25 9.22
N GLY A 237 16.95 -7.90 9.65
CA GLY A 237 18.05 -8.85 9.75
C GLY A 237 18.34 -9.17 11.20
N THR A 238 18.14 -10.42 11.62
CA THR A 238 18.67 -10.88 12.92
C THR A 238 19.52 -12.13 12.78
N ARG A 239 20.47 -12.31 13.71
CA ARG A 239 21.25 -13.57 13.81
C ARG A 239 20.72 -14.50 14.89
N ARG A 240 20.15 -13.94 15.97
CA ARG A 240 19.56 -14.65 17.12
C ARG A 240 18.42 -13.78 17.68
N GLY A 241 17.21 -14.34 17.83
CA GLY A 241 16.05 -13.67 18.44
C GLY A 241 14.95 -13.29 17.44
N GLY A 242 13.67 -13.42 17.81
CA GLY A 242 12.54 -13.06 16.96
C GLY A 242 12.35 -11.54 16.83
N GLY A 243 11.96 -11.05 15.66
CA GLY A 243 11.68 -9.63 15.38
C GLY A 243 10.23 -9.39 14.91
N SER A 244 9.86 -8.13 14.64
CA SER A 244 8.53 -7.80 14.11
C SER A 244 8.62 -6.82 12.95
N SER A 245 8.15 -7.24 11.77
CA SER A 245 8.19 -6.44 10.54
C SER A 245 6.78 -6.12 10.09
N LYS A 246 6.46 -4.86 9.83
CA LYS A 246 5.13 -4.44 9.38
C LYS A 246 5.20 -3.46 8.22
N ALA A 247 4.66 -3.83 7.07
CA ALA A 247 4.51 -2.96 5.91
C ALA A 247 3.03 -2.70 5.62
N THR A 248 2.66 -1.43 5.44
CA THR A 248 1.30 -1.04 5.04
C THR A 248 1.37 -0.05 3.87
N GLY A 249 0.78 -0.36 2.73
CA GLY A 249 0.77 0.56 1.58
C GLY A 249 -0.05 1.81 1.89
N VAL A 250 -1.36 1.63 2.02
CA VAL A 250 -2.33 2.66 2.43
C VAL A 250 -2.87 2.32 3.81
N GLY A 251 -2.71 3.24 4.76
CA GLY A 251 -3.13 3.10 6.15
C GLY A 251 -4.50 3.73 6.44
N ILE A 252 -4.84 3.70 7.73
CA ILE A 252 -6.17 4.04 8.24
C ILE A 252 -6.59 5.45 7.84
N SER A 253 -7.87 5.56 7.45
CA SER A 253 -8.56 6.78 7.03
C SER A 253 -7.89 7.53 5.89
N SER A 254 -7.02 6.86 5.12
CA SER A 254 -6.32 7.49 4.00
C SER A 254 -6.99 7.18 2.68
N VAL A 255 -6.87 8.10 1.73
CA VAL A 255 -7.54 8.04 0.43
C VAL A 255 -6.51 8.14 -0.68
N VAL A 256 -6.64 7.27 -1.68
CA VAL A 256 -5.95 7.34 -2.96
C VAL A 256 -7.01 7.45 -4.03
N TRP A 257 -6.93 8.50 -4.84
CA TRP A 257 -7.88 8.75 -5.91
C TRP A 257 -7.11 8.97 -7.22
N GLY A 258 -7.44 8.23 -8.28
CA GLY A 258 -6.92 8.48 -9.63
C GLY A 258 -7.32 9.88 -10.08
N GLY A 259 -8.61 10.08 -10.31
CA GLY A 259 -9.13 11.40 -10.64
C GLY A 259 -10.15 11.34 -11.74
N LYS A 260 -9.78 11.86 -12.90
CA LYS A 260 -10.49 11.69 -14.16
C LYS A 260 -9.46 11.28 -15.18
N GLY A 261 -9.76 10.29 -15.99
CA GLY A 261 -8.86 9.79 -17.01
C GLY A 261 -8.75 8.29 -16.83
N SER A 262 -7.76 7.70 -17.49
CA SER A 262 -7.37 6.31 -17.33
C SER A 262 -6.14 6.24 -16.45
N ASP A 263 -6.36 6.10 -15.15
CA ASP A 263 -5.33 6.19 -14.12
C ASP A 263 -4.70 4.83 -13.80
N LYS A 264 -3.42 4.86 -13.44
CA LYS A 264 -2.69 3.70 -12.95
C LYS A 264 -2.34 3.85 -11.48
N ILE A 265 -3.00 3.09 -10.63
CA ILE A 265 -2.77 3.06 -9.19
C ILE A 265 -2.05 1.76 -8.82
N THR A 266 -0.86 1.87 -8.23
CA THR A 266 -0.09 0.71 -7.72
C THR A 266 0.21 0.89 -6.25
N ILE A 267 -0.23 -0.05 -5.42
CA ILE A 267 -0.01 -0.09 -3.98
C ILE A 267 0.69 -1.40 -3.64
N ALA A 268 1.86 -1.32 -3.01
CA ALA A 268 2.64 -2.51 -2.64
C ALA A 268 3.12 -2.45 -1.20
N ALA A 269 2.86 -3.52 -0.44
CA ALA A 269 3.40 -3.73 0.89
C ALA A 269 4.26 -5.00 0.91
N SER A 270 5.51 -4.89 1.34
CA SER A 270 6.44 -6.03 1.36
C SER A 270 7.22 -6.10 2.67
N THR A 271 7.34 -7.30 3.20
CA THR A 271 8.15 -7.59 4.39
C THR A 271 9.18 -8.67 4.10
N ASP A 272 10.37 -8.51 4.66
CA ASP A 272 11.47 -9.44 4.51
C ASP A 272 12.22 -9.60 5.84
N ALA A 273 12.25 -10.81 6.41
CA ALA A 273 12.85 -11.06 7.72
C ALA A 273 13.96 -12.12 7.64
N VAL A 274 14.97 -11.82 6.83
CA VAL A 274 16.10 -12.70 6.54
C VAL A 274 16.81 -13.15 7.82
N GLY A 275 17.01 -14.47 7.94
CA GLY A 275 17.83 -15.08 9.00
C GLY A 275 17.18 -15.10 10.38
N THR A 276 15.92 -14.68 10.51
CA THR A 276 15.26 -14.53 11.80
C THR A 276 14.33 -15.71 12.12
N PHE A 277 14.71 -16.54 13.10
CA PHE A 277 13.78 -17.53 13.66
C PHE A 277 12.75 -16.84 14.56
N GLY A 278 11.47 -17.04 14.26
CA GLY A 278 10.36 -16.49 15.05
C GLY A 278 10.13 -14.98 14.83
N ALA A 279 10.57 -14.41 13.70
CA ALA A 279 10.05 -13.13 13.29
C ALA A 279 8.56 -13.26 12.93
N MET A 280 7.78 -12.27 13.34
CA MET A 280 6.41 -12.08 12.87
C MET A 280 6.42 -10.97 11.82
N THR A 281 5.88 -11.26 10.64
CA THR A 281 5.77 -10.26 9.58
C THR A 281 4.32 -9.99 9.21
N GLU A 282 3.99 -8.74 8.96
CA GLU A 282 2.66 -8.31 8.51
C GLU A 282 2.82 -7.46 7.25
N ALA A 283 2.22 -7.88 6.14
CA ALA A 283 2.10 -7.07 4.94
C ALA A 283 0.63 -6.75 4.68
N THR A 284 0.28 -5.47 4.54
CA THR A 284 -1.08 -5.07 4.20
C THR A 284 -1.07 -4.06 3.06
N GLY A 285 -1.72 -4.35 1.94
CA GLY A 285 -1.81 -3.42 0.82
C GLY A 285 -2.59 -2.16 1.23
N VAL A 286 -3.85 -2.32 1.60
CA VAL A 286 -4.75 -1.25 2.09
C VAL A 286 -5.38 -1.65 3.42
N LEU A 287 -5.31 -0.77 4.43
CA LEU A 287 -5.86 -0.98 5.77
C LEU A 287 -6.77 0.18 6.15
N SER A 288 -8.07 -0.08 6.26
CA SER A 288 -9.08 0.93 6.59
C SER A 288 -8.96 2.19 5.73
N GLY A 289 -8.70 2.01 4.44
CA GLY A 289 -8.53 3.09 3.47
C GLY A 289 -9.53 3.00 2.32
N LEU A 290 -9.48 4.02 1.46
CA LEU A 290 -10.22 4.09 0.21
C LEU A 290 -9.24 4.20 -0.95
N VAL A 291 -9.43 3.37 -1.97
CA VAL A 291 -8.74 3.46 -3.26
C VAL A 291 -9.79 3.52 -4.36
N GLU A 292 -9.71 4.54 -5.20
CA GLU A 292 -10.70 4.79 -6.24
C GLU A 292 -10.00 5.23 -7.52
N GLY A 293 -10.27 4.55 -8.63
CA GLY A 293 -9.79 4.97 -9.96
C GLY A 293 -10.48 6.26 -10.38
N ASN A 294 -11.80 6.17 -10.52
CA ASN A 294 -12.74 7.19 -10.99
C ASN A 294 -12.47 7.65 -12.43
N GLY A 295 -13.53 7.67 -13.24
CA GLY A 295 -13.55 8.40 -14.50
C GLY A 295 -13.69 7.51 -15.72
N ASP A 296 -12.57 7.27 -16.41
CA ASP A 296 -12.48 6.38 -17.58
C ASP A 296 -11.83 5.06 -17.15
N ASN A 297 -11.22 4.29 -18.06
CA ASN A 297 -10.70 2.96 -17.75
C ASN A 297 -9.45 3.00 -16.85
N ASP A 298 -9.57 2.57 -15.61
CA ASP A 298 -8.51 2.60 -14.60
C ASP A 298 -7.82 1.23 -14.42
N THR A 299 -6.59 1.26 -13.90
CA THR A 299 -5.85 0.07 -13.49
C THR A 299 -5.41 0.20 -12.03
N ILE A 300 -5.96 -0.65 -11.17
CA ILE A 300 -5.67 -0.68 -9.73
C ILE A 300 -4.96 -1.98 -9.37
N ASN A 301 -3.70 -1.89 -8.97
CA ASN A 301 -2.87 -3.02 -8.58
C ASN A 301 -2.50 -2.92 -7.09
N ILE A 302 -2.99 -3.82 -6.26
CA ILE A 302 -2.71 -3.88 -4.83
C ILE A 302 -2.01 -5.19 -4.51
N THR A 303 -0.83 -5.11 -3.88
CA THR A 303 -0.04 -6.29 -3.51
C THR A 303 0.39 -6.27 -2.05
N ALA A 304 0.32 -7.45 -1.40
CA ALA A 304 0.90 -7.69 -0.09
C ALA A 304 1.79 -8.94 -0.12
N GLU A 305 3.06 -8.78 0.26
CA GLU A 305 4.06 -9.85 0.14
C GLU A 305 4.86 -10.08 1.44
N ILE A 306 4.99 -11.35 1.82
CA ILE A 306 5.97 -11.82 2.80
C ILE A 306 7.04 -12.64 2.09
N LYS A 307 8.27 -12.13 2.06
CA LYS A 307 9.39 -12.74 1.33
C LYS A 307 10.08 -13.85 2.08
N SER A 308 10.33 -13.66 3.39
CA SER A 308 11.13 -14.60 4.17
C SER A 308 10.83 -14.59 5.67
N ALA A 309 9.65 -15.06 6.09
CA ALA A 309 9.33 -15.39 7.49
C ALA A 309 7.93 -15.97 7.63
N SER A 310 7.58 -16.32 8.86
CA SER A 310 6.22 -16.52 9.32
C SER A 310 5.52 -15.16 9.44
N GLY A 311 4.34 -15.04 8.85
CA GLY A 311 3.55 -13.83 8.96
C GLY A 311 2.20 -13.88 8.26
N ALA A 312 1.42 -12.82 8.45
CA ALA A 312 0.16 -12.62 7.76
C ALA A 312 0.31 -11.60 6.63
N ALA A 313 -0.31 -11.87 5.48
CA ALA A 313 -0.41 -10.90 4.41
C ALA A 313 -1.87 -10.72 3.99
N VAL A 314 -2.28 -9.47 3.84
CA VAL A 314 -3.65 -9.12 3.46
C VAL A 314 -3.60 -8.10 2.35
N GLY A 315 -4.25 -8.36 1.21
CA GLY A 315 -4.29 -7.42 0.09
C GLY A 315 -5.01 -6.15 0.51
N ILE A 316 -6.29 -6.29 0.89
CA ILE A 316 -7.10 -5.21 1.45
C ILE A 316 -7.83 -5.66 2.74
N ASN A 317 -7.88 -4.78 3.75
CA ASN A 317 -8.48 -5.06 5.04
C ASN A 317 -9.37 -3.90 5.52
N ALA A 318 -10.63 -4.16 5.84
CA ALA A 318 -11.58 -3.17 6.31
C ALA A 318 -11.67 -1.94 5.39
N SER A 319 -11.52 -2.15 4.07
CA SER A 319 -11.28 -1.09 3.08
C SER A 319 -12.27 -1.13 1.92
N THR A 320 -12.29 -0.05 1.13
CA THR A 320 -13.03 0.00 -0.14
C THR A 320 -12.06 0.21 -1.29
N VAL A 321 -12.22 -0.58 -2.35
CA VAL A 321 -11.56 -0.40 -3.63
C VAL A 321 -12.64 -0.30 -4.70
N SER A 322 -12.58 0.74 -5.54
CA SER A 322 -13.55 0.94 -6.61
C SER A 322 -12.84 1.31 -7.91
N GLY A 323 -13.25 0.71 -9.03
CA GLY A 323 -12.86 1.13 -10.37
C GLY A 323 -13.48 2.49 -10.68
N GLY A 324 -14.82 2.55 -10.65
CA GLY A 324 -15.58 3.78 -10.78
C GLY A 324 -16.46 3.76 -12.03
N ALA A 325 -16.16 4.61 -13.00
CA ALA A 325 -16.78 4.54 -14.31
C ALA A 325 -15.68 4.20 -15.31
N GLY A 326 -16.02 3.53 -16.42
CA GLY A 326 -15.02 2.98 -17.32
C GLY A 326 -14.95 1.47 -17.21
N SER A 327 -14.13 0.86 -18.06
CA SER A 327 -13.83 -0.57 -18.03
C SER A 327 -12.52 -0.75 -17.27
N ASP A 328 -12.61 -1.13 -16.00
CA ASP A 328 -11.52 -1.07 -15.04
C ASP A 328 -10.84 -2.43 -14.84
N GLU A 329 -9.55 -2.39 -14.52
CA GLU A 329 -8.78 -3.57 -14.14
C GLU A 329 -8.37 -3.46 -12.66
N ILE A 330 -8.95 -4.30 -11.79
CA ILE A 330 -8.64 -4.35 -10.36
C ILE A 330 -7.95 -5.67 -10.03
N THR A 331 -6.68 -5.62 -9.67
CA THR A 331 -5.91 -6.79 -9.23
C THR A 331 -5.48 -6.65 -7.77
N ILE A 332 -5.87 -7.62 -6.94
CA ILE A 332 -5.48 -7.73 -5.54
C ILE A 332 -4.72 -9.04 -5.34
N GLY A 333 -3.40 -8.94 -5.13
CA GLY A 333 -2.52 -10.09 -5.02
C GLY A 333 -1.87 -10.23 -3.65
N VAL A 334 -1.98 -11.41 -3.05
CA VAL A 334 -1.27 -11.79 -1.83
C VAL A 334 -0.30 -12.92 -2.09
N LYS A 335 0.95 -12.72 -1.66
CA LYS A 335 2.03 -13.68 -1.81
C LYS A 335 2.74 -13.92 -0.49
N GLY A 336 2.74 -15.18 -0.07
CA GLY A 336 3.32 -15.60 1.19
C GLY A 336 4.47 -16.59 1.04
N PHE A 337 5.43 -16.49 1.94
CA PHE A 337 6.32 -17.58 2.29
C PHE A 337 5.95 -18.10 3.69
N THR A 338 6.03 -19.40 3.93
CA THR A 338 5.81 -19.96 5.27
C THR A 338 6.97 -20.88 5.64
N ASN A 339 7.68 -20.57 6.73
CA ASN A 339 8.83 -21.36 7.17
C ASN A 339 8.71 -21.94 8.59
N ILE A 340 7.80 -21.43 9.44
CA ILE A 340 7.66 -21.85 10.84
C ILE A 340 6.21 -21.70 11.32
N LEU A 341 5.79 -22.50 12.31
CA LEU A 341 4.61 -22.29 13.15
C LEU A 341 4.69 -20.92 13.88
N PRO A 342 3.59 -20.23 14.17
CA PRO A 342 2.17 -20.68 14.19
C PRO A 342 1.45 -20.57 12.85
N ALA A 343 0.13 -20.82 12.86
CA ALA A 343 -0.78 -20.65 11.73
C ALA A 343 -0.63 -19.26 11.08
N GLN A 344 -0.66 -19.21 9.75
CA GLN A 344 -0.53 -17.98 8.98
C GLN A 344 -1.79 -17.71 8.18
N ASN A 345 -2.11 -16.42 8.02
CA ASN A 345 -3.29 -15.96 7.31
C ASN A 345 -2.88 -15.14 6.08
N PHE A 346 -3.30 -15.61 4.92
CA PHE A 346 -3.14 -14.94 3.63
C PHE A 346 -4.53 -14.67 3.09
N PHE A 347 -4.92 -13.41 3.00
CA PHE A 347 -6.26 -13.02 2.54
C PHE A 347 -6.15 -12.02 1.41
N GLY A 348 -6.73 -12.31 0.24
CA GLY A 348 -6.84 -11.33 -0.83
C GLY A 348 -7.57 -10.08 -0.33
N ALA A 349 -8.78 -10.28 0.19
CA ALA A 349 -9.60 -9.25 0.82
C ALA A 349 -10.24 -9.76 2.12
N LEU A 350 -10.23 -8.90 3.15
CA LEU A 350 -10.82 -9.16 4.48
C LEU A 350 -11.69 -7.97 4.89
N GLU A 351 -12.95 -8.22 5.28
CA GLU A 351 -13.87 -7.17 5.79
C GLU A 351 -14.00 -5.97 4.83
N SER A 352 -13.91 -6.21 3.52
CA SER A 352 -13.73 -5.15 2.52
C SER A 352 -14.83 -5.15 1.46
N HIS A 353 -14.91 -4.05 0.72
CA HIS A 353 -15.78 -3.88 -0.44
C HIS A 353 -14.92 -3.64 -1.68
N ILE A 354 -15.16 -4.43 -2.72
CA ILE A 354 -14.53 -4.27 -4.03
C ILE A 354 -15.66 -4.03 -5.04
N LEU A 355 -15.56 -2.93 -5.78
CA LEU A 355 -16.58 -2.48 -6.73
C LEU A 355 -15.90 -2.28 -8.10
N GLY A 356 -16.44 -2.87 -9.16
CA GLY A 356 -16.06 -2.52 -10.54
C GLY A 356 -16.61 -1.13 -10.85
N GLY A 357 -17.94 -1.04 -10.93
CA GLY A 357 -18.67 0.21 -11.07
C GLY A 357 -19.52 0.20 -12.33
N SER A 358 -19.21 1.05 -13.31
CA SER A 358 -19.93 1.04 -14.58
C SER A 358 -19.00 0.91 -15.77
N GLY A 359 -19.21 -0.10 -16.60
CA GLY A 359 -18.38 -0.49 -17.74
C GLY A 359 -18.04 -1.98 -17.60
N ASN A 360 -17.21 -2.51 -18.49
CA ASN A 360 -16.88 -3.93 -18.45
C ASN A 360 -15.61 -4.11 -17.61
N ASP A 361 -15.77 -4.54 -16.37
CA ASP A 361 -14.70 -4.58 -15.38
C ASP A 361 -14.04 -5.95 -15.29
N THR A 362 -12.74 -5.98 -15.00
CA THR A 362 -12.00 -7.20 -14.69
C THR A 362 -11.45 -7.11 -13.28
N ILE A 363 -11.97 -7.95 -12.39
CA ILE A 363 -11.57 -7.99 -10.98
C ILE A 363 -10.92 -9.34 -10.67
N THR A 364 -9.65 -9.30 -10.27
CA THR A 364 -8.85 -10.48 -9.93
C THR A 364 -8.35 -10.39 -8.50
N ILE A 365 -8.74 -11.35 -7.66
CA ILE A 365 -8.31 -11.47 -6.26
C ILE A 365 -7.60 -12.81 -6.08
N GLU A 366 -6.31 -12.77 -5.76
CA GLU A 366 -5.51 -13.98 -5.58
C GLU A 366 -4.79 -14.00 -4.23
N SER A 367 -4.89 -15.12 -3.53
CA SER A 367 -4.11 -15.39 -2.33
C SER A 367 -3.31 -16.69 -2.47
N THR A 368 -1.99 -16.56 -2.50
CA THR A 368 -1.06 -17.68 -2.63
C THR A 368 0.02 -17.66 -1.56
N TYR A 369 0.50 -18.84 -1.19
CA TYR A 369 1.72 -18.98 -0.42
C TYR A 369 2.51 -20.21 -0.88
N THR A 370 3.83 -20.14 -0.73
CA THR A 370 4.68 -21.32 -0.94
C THR A 370 4.86 -22.04 0.40
N PRO A 371 4.33 -23.27 0.58
CA PRO A 371 4.62 -24.07 1.76
C PRO A 371 6.10 -24.49 1.75
N GLN A 372 6.83 -24.24 2.84
CA GLN A 372 8.02 -25.05 3.12
C GLN A 372 7.59 -26.34 3.80
N THR A 373 8.12 -27.45 3.33
CA THR A 373 8.06 -28.73 4.04
C THR A 373 8.89 -28.61 5.31
N SER A 374 8.30 -28.03 6.36
CA SER A 374 8.92 -28.07 7.68
C SER A 374 9.05 -29.55 8.11
N ARG A 375 10.12 -29.84 8.83
CA ARG A 375 10.52 -31.18 9.25
C ARG A 375 9.52 -31.71 10.29
N GLY A 376 8.33 -32.16 9.85
CA GLY A 376 7.39 -32.98 10.62
C GLY A 376 6.21 -32.27 11.31
N GLY A 377 5.82 -31.05 10.92
CA GLY A 377 4.65 -30.36 11.49
C GLY A 377 3.54 -30.08 10.46
N ILE A 378 2.27 -30.26 10.84
CA ILE A 378 1.12 -29.76 10.08
C ILE A 378 1.11 -28.23 10.23
N ILE A 379 1.28 -27.50 9.13
CA ILE A 379 1.13 -26.05 9.11
C ILE A 379 -0.31 -25.75 8.72
N LEU A 380 -1.09 -25.17 9.63
CA LEU A 380 -2.43 -24.65 9.36
C LEU A 380 -2.28 -23.26 8.74
N ASN A 381 -2.13 -23.17 7.43
CA ASN A 381 -2.20 -21.89 6.73
C ASN A 381 -3.61 -21.73 6.17
N ASN A 382 -4.15 -20.53 6.31
CA ASN A 382 -5.38 -20.13 5.63
C ASN A 382 -4.98 -19.21 4.49
N SER A 383 -5.16 -19.68 3.26
CA SER A 383 -5.13 -18.83 2.06
C SER A 383 -6.53 -18.73 1.50
N ILE A 384 -7.14 -17.55 1.64
CA ILE A 384 -8.50 -17.31 1.16
C ILE A 384 -8.51 -16.08 0.25
N GLY A 385 -9.19 -16.16 -0.89
CA GLY A 385 -9.35 -15.02 -1.78
C GLY A 385 -10.13 -13.88 -1.12
N LEU A 386 -11.39 -14.15 -0.76
CA LEU A 386 -12.34 -13.17 -0.22
C LEU A 386 -12.95 -13.63 1.11
N VAL A 387 -12.83 -12.83 2.18
CA VAL A 387 -13.31 -13.15 3.53
C VAL A 387 -14.16 -12.02 4.13
N ASN A 388 -15.37 -12.32 4.62
CA ASN A 388 -16.26 -11.32 5.25
C ASN A 388 -16.44 -10.06 4.37
N SER A 389 -16.44 -10.22 3.06
CA SER A 389 -16.28 -9.11 2.11
C SER A 389 -17.33 -9.18 1.01
N ALA A 390 -17.54 -8.05 0.35
CA ALA A 390 -18.40 -7.94 -0.82
C ALA A 390 -17.55 -7.66 -2.07
N LEU A 391 -17.88 -8.35 -3.16
CA LEU A 391 -17.38 -8.12 -4.50
C LEU A 391 -18.59 -7.81 -5.41
N ASP A 392 -18.56 -6.69 -6.11
CA ASP A 392 -19.64 -6.23 -6.98
C ASP A 392 -19.04 -5.81 -8.32
N GLY A 393 -19.45 -6.45 -9.43
CA GLY A 393 -19.06 -6.05 -10.78
C GLY A 393 -19.65 -4.70 -11.13
N GLY A 394 -20.98 -4.59 -11.00
CA GLY A 394 -21.71 -3.34 -11.17
C GLY A 394 -22.59 -3.39 -12.41
N SER A 395 -22.29 -2.58 -13.43
CA SER A 395 -23.01 -2.64 -14.70
C SER A 395 -22.06 -2.76 -15.87
N GLY A 396 -22.33 -3.65 -16.80
CA GLY A 396 -21.44 -4.01 -17.89
C GLY A 396 -21.20 -5.52 -17.86
N ASP A 397 -20.40 -6.02 -18.80
CA ASP A 397 -20.08 -7.44 -18.86
C ASP A 397 -18.79 -7.68 -18.04
N ASP A 398 -18.92 -8.11 -16.79
CA ASP A 398 -17.81 -8.16 -15.83
C ASP A 398 -17.15 -9.53 -15.74
N ILE A 399 -15.85 -9.56 -15.42
CA ILE A 399 -15.07 -10.78 -15.15
C ILE A 399 -14.59 -10.75 -13.71
N LEU A 400 -15.14 -11.65 -12.90
CA LEU A 400 -14.89 -11.73 -11.46
C LEU A 400 -14.13 -13.01 -11.13
N THR A 401 -12.82 -12.89 -10.87
CA THR A 401 -11.94 -14.01 -10.54
C THR A 401 -11.49 -13.94 -9.09
N VAL A 402 -11.75 -14.99 -8.32
CA VAL A 402 -11.31 -15.09 -6.92
C VAL A 402 -10.64 -16.44 -6.67
N SER A 403 -9.40 -16.42 -6.20
CA SER A 403 -8.64 -17.62 -5.89
C SER A 403 -7.92 -17.58 -4.54
N GLY A 404 -7.97 -18.70 -3.82
CA GLY A 404 -7.14 -19.00 -2.66
C GLY A 404 -6.71 -20.47 -2.64
N LEU A 405 -5.62 -20.77 -1.95
CA LEU A 405 -5.11 -22.15 -1.84
C LEU A 405 -5.96 -23.06 -0.94
N ASN A 406 -6.76 -22.51 -0.02
CA ASN A 406 -7.67 -23.28 0.81
C ASN A 406 -9.11 -23.09 0.31
N LEU A 407 -9.58 -21.85 0.33
CA LEU A 407 -10.90 -21.45 -0.16
C LEU A 407 -10.73 -20.24 -1.07
N ASP A 408 -11.67 -20.07 -1.99
CA ASP A 408 -11.77 -18.83 -2.76
C ASP A 408 -12.62 -17.84 -1.98
N LEU A 409 -13.71 -18.30 -1.38
CA LEU A 409 -14.69 -17.48 -0.68
C LEU A 409 -14.95 -17.97 0.76
N LYS A 410 -15.10 -17.04 1.70
CA LYS A 410 -15.55 -17.34 3.06
C LYS A 410 -16.38 -16.21 3.63
N ASP A 411 -17.62 -16.50 3.98
CA ASP A 411 -18.56 -15.53 4.53
C ASP A 411 -18.66 -14.29 3.61
N ALA A 412 -18.65 -14.53 2.30
CA ALA A 412 -18.56 -13.49 1.28
C ALA A 412 -19.85 -13.36 0.46
N VAL A 413 -20.00 -12.21 -0.18
CA VAL A 413 -21.07 -11.96 -1.15
C VAL A 413 -20.46 -11.48 -2.46
N VAL A 414 -20.90 -12.06 -3.56
CA VAL A 414 -20.45 -11.72 -4.91
C VAL A 414 -21.66 -11.37 -5.77
N PHE A 415 -21.63 -10.20 -6.41
CA PHE A 415 -22.66 -9.71 -7.32
C PHE A 415 -22.02 -9.44 -8.69
N GLY A 416 -22.61 -9.93 -9.77
CA GLY A 416 -22.27 -9.52 -11.13
C GLY A 416 -22.85 -8.14 -11.40
N GLY A 417 -24.18 -8.05 -11.25
CA GLY A 417 -24.89 -6.79 -11.30
C GLY A 417 -25.79 -6.75 -12.53
N GLY A 418 -25.48 -5.93 -13.53
CA GLY A 418 -26.25 -5.91 -14.78
C GLY A 418 -25.35 -6.01 -16.00
N GLY A 419 -25.55 -7.00 -16.85
CA GLY A 419 -24.75 -7.31 -18.03
C GLY A 419 -24.54 -8.82 -18.14
N GLU A 420 -23.65 -9.28 -19.02
CA GLU A 420 -23.30 -10.70 -19.12
C GLU A 420 -22.03 -10.98 -18.31
N ASP A 421 -22.19 -11.45 -17.08
CA ASP A 421 -21.09 -11.57 -16.12
C ASP A 421 -20.45 -12.97 -16.10
N ILE A 422 -19.14 -13.03 -15.87
CA ILE A 422 -18.37 -14.27 -15.73
C ILE A 422 -17.80 -14.37 -14.31
N PHE A 423 -18.22 -15.40 -13.58
CA PHE A 423 -17.73 -15.74 -12.26
C PHE A 423 -16.75 -16.91 -12.36
N ASP A 424 -15.48 -16.63 -12.08
CA ASP A 424 -14.43 -17.61 -11.85
C ASP A 424 -14.11 -17.65 -10.35
N THR A 425 -15.06 -18.20 -9.62
CA THR A 425 -15.01 -18.29 -8.16
C THR A 425 -15.25 -19.74 -7.77
N GLY A 426 -14.25 -20.42 -7.21
CA GLY A 426 -14.36 -21.84 -6.89
C GLY A 426 -14.98 -22.10 -5.51
N VAL A 427 -14.25 -22.83 -4.66
CA VAL A 427 -14.77 -23.42 -3.40
C VAL A 427 -14.93 -22.37 -2.31
N GLY A 428 -16.07 -22.35 -1.61
CA GLY A 428 -16.20 -21.45 -0.47
C GLY A 428 -17.59 -21.30 0.12
N SER A 429 -17.65 -20.67 1.29
CA SER A 429 -18.94 -20.25 1.88
C SER A 429 -19.31 -18.86 1.38
N ALA A 430 -20.30 -18.76 0.50
CA ALA A 430 -20.70 -17.48 -0.10
C ALA A 430 -22.11 -17.47 -0.67
N SER A 431 -22.61 -16.25 -0.91
CA SER A 431 -23.75 -16.00 -1.80
C SER A 431 -23.25 -15.37 -3.09
N ILE A 432 -23.61 -15.96 -4.22
CA ILE A 432 -23.32 -15.43 -5.56
C ILE A 432 -24.65 -15.06 -6.22
N SER A 433 -24.71 -13.88 -6.80
CA SER A 433 -25.84 -13.40 -7.60
C SER A 433 -25.35 -12.93 -8.95
N GLY A 434 -25.82 -13.54 -10.05
CA GLY A 434 -25.54 -13.06 -11.40
C GLY A 434 -26.11 -11.66 -11.60
N GLY A 435 -27.44 -11.56 -11.47
CA GLY A 435 -28.14 -10.28 -11.48
C GLY A 435 -29.03 -10.18 -12.69
N GLY A 436 -28.83 -9.16 -13.52
CA GLY A 436 -29.59 -8.99 -14.76
C GLY A 436 -28.73 -9.27 -15.98
N GLY A 437 -29.03 -10.33 -16.74
CA GLY A 437 -28.36 -10.61 -17.99
C GLY A 437 -28.27 -12.11 -18.26
N GLN A 438 -27.20 -12.54 -18.92
CA GLN A 438 -26.89 -13.96 -19.10
C GLN A 438 -25.53 -14.26 -18.48
N ASP A 439 -25.57 -14.82 -17.29
CA ASP A 439 -24.40 -14.96 -16.45
C ASP A 439 -23.81 -16.37 -16.53
N ILE A 440 -22.49 -16.47 -16.38
CA ILE A 440 -21.72 -17.72 -16.42
C ILE A 440 -20.96 -17.90 -15.11
N LEU A 441 -21.23 -19.00 -14.40
CA LEU A 441 -20.40 -19.45 -13.28
C LEU A 441 -19.56 -20.66 -13.67
N LYS A 442 -18.25 -20.59 -13.46
CA LYS A 442 -17.34 -21.71 -13.67
C LYS A 442 -17.27 -22.62 -12.44
N LEU A 443 -17.39 -23.93 -12.66
CA LEU A 443 -17.35 -24.96 -11.60
C LEU A 443 -16.08 -25.80 -11.68
N ASP A 444 -14.93 -25.14 -11.55
CA ASP A 444 -13.61 -25.73 -11.83
C ASP A 444 -13.10 -26.69 -10.75
N PHE A 445 -13.74 -26.70 -9.58
CA PHE A 445 -13.33 -27.50 -8.42
C PHE A 445 -14.51 -28.24 -7.78
N PHE A 446 -15.28 -28.99 -8.58
CA PHE A 446 -16.37 -29.83 -8.07
C PHE A 446 -15.89 -31.27 -7.82
N ASP A 447 -15.99 -31.75 -6.58
CA ASP A 447 -15.70 -33.14 -6.21
C ASP A 447 -16.94 -33.85 -5.67
N THR A 448 -17.53 -34.74 -6.48
CA THR A 448 -18.70 -35.55 -6.13
C THR A 448 -18.54 -36.43 -4.89
N ALA A 449 -17.30 -36.71 -4.44
CA ALA A 449 -17.07 -37.49 -3.23
C ALA A 449 -17.29 -36.67 -1.94
N THR A 450 -17.12 -35.35 -2.03
CA THR A 450 -17.07 -34.44 -0.87
C THR A 450 -18.05 -33.28 -0.98
N MET A 451 -18.72 -33.15 -2.13
CA MET A 451 -19.66 -32.09 -2.47
C MET A 451 -20.99 -32.66 -2.98
N SER A 452 -22.06 -31.91 -2.75
CA SER A 452 -23.38 -32.19 -3.30
C SER A 452 -23.97 -30.90 -3.87
N ILE A 453 -24.74 -31.04 -4.94
CA ILE A 453 -25.39 -29.93 -5.65
C ILE A 453 -26.90 -30.17 -5.68
N THR A 454 -27.66 -29.11 -5.44
CA THR A 454 -29.12 -29.15 -5.47
C THR A 454 -29.68 -27.94 -6.20
N GLN A 455 -30.75 -28.15 -6.97
CA GLN A 455 -31.45 -27.06 -7.63
C GLN A 455 -32.39 -26.37 -6.65
N LEU A 456 -32.32 -25.04 -6.57
CA LEU A 456 -33.25 -24.21 -5.78
C LEU A 456 -34.32 -23.53 -6.66
N GLY A 457 -34.01 -23.32 -7.94
CA GLY A 457 -34.89 -22.63 -8.90
C GLY A 457 -34.41 -22.80 -10.34
N THR A 458 -35.00 -22.07 -11.28
CA THR A 458 -34.65 -22.16 -12.71
C THR A 458 -33.19 -21.78 -12.97
N ASN A 459 -32.71 -20.72 -12.31
CA ASN A 459 -31.34 -20.18 -12.44
C ASN A 459 -30.68 -20.13 -11.06
N SER A 460 -30.90 -21.16 -10.23
CA SER A 460 -30.42 -21.15 -8.84
C SER A 460 -30.05 -22.54 -8.38
N ILE A 461 -28.85 -22.66 -7.81
CA ILE A 461 -28.31 -23.89 -7.25
C ILE A 461 -27.75 -23.64 -5.86
N HIS A 462 -27.57 -24.73 -5.12
CA HIS A 462 -27.00 -24.74 -3.80
C HIS A 462 -26.00 -25.88 -3.70
N ILE A 463 -24.78 -25.54 -3.30
CA ILE A 463 -23.66 -26.47 -3.17
C ILE A 463 -23.30 -26.59 -1.70
N LEU A 464 -23.22 -27.83 -1.22
CA LEU A 464 -22.69 -28.18 0.09
C LEU A 464 -21.38 -28.93 -0.13
N GLY A 465 -20.31 -28.51 0.52
CA GLY A 465 -19.04 -29.23 0.53
C GLY A 465 -18.53 -29.50 1.93
N THR A 466 -17.73 -30.55 2.04
CA THR A 466 -17.16 -31.04 3.31
C THR A 466 -15.63 -30.96 3.35
N GLN A 467 -14.99 -30.46 2.28
CA GLN A 467 -13.54 -30.29 2.20
C GLN A 467 -13.12 -28.98 1.51
N ASP A 468 -11.95 -28.47 1.89
CA ASP A 468 -11.26 -27.37 1.21
C ASP A 468 -10.45 -27.87 -0.02
N LYS A 469 -9.79 -26.97 -0.75
CA LYS A 469 -8.96 -27.34 -1.93
C LYS A 469 -7.76 -28.22 -1.61
N GLN A 470 -7.44 -28.41 -0.34
CA GLN A 470 -6.32 -29.24 0.15
C GLN A 470 -6.82 -30.57 0.72
N GLY A 471 -8.13 -30.85 0.67
CA GLY A 471 -8.74 -32.06 1.20
C GLY A 471 -8.94 -32.05 2.72
N ASN A 472 -8.77 -30.89 3.37
CA ASN A 472 -9.04 -30.75 4.80
C ASN A 472 -10.54 -30.70 5.03
N SER A 473 -11.04 -31.45 6.01
CA SER A 473 -12.47 -31.44 6.34
C SER A 473 -12.90 -30.06 6.84
N LEU A 474 -13.80 -29.45 6.08
CA LEU A 474 -14.38 -28.14 6.33
C LEU A 474 -15.75 -28.11 5.69
N ASP A 475 -16.79 -27.93 6.51
CA ASP A 475 -18.13 -27.73 5.99
C ASP A 475 -18.25 -26.31 5.44
N TRP A 476 -18.74 -26.20 4.22
CA TRP A 476 -19.03 -24.91 3.59
C TRP A 476 -20.29 -25.01 2.74
N THR A 477 -20.88 -23.84 2.49
CA THR A 477 -22.15 -23.73 1.78
C THR A 477 -22.12 -22.56 0.81
N GLN A 478 -22.43 -22.82 -0.45
CA GLN A 478 -22.53 -21.79 -1.47
C GLN A 478 -23.96 -21.75 -2.03
N THR A 479 -24.54 -20.55 -2.04
CA THR A 479 -25.85 -20.30 -2.67
C THR A 479 -25.62 -19.45 -3.91
N ILE A 480 -26.12 -19.92 -5.05
CA ILE A 480 -25.97 -19.24 -6.33
C ILE A 480 -27.37 -18.94 -6.85
N ASN A 481 -27.64 -17.67 -7.15
CA ASN A 481 -28.93 -17.20 -7.66
C ASN A 481 -28.75 -16.36 -8.91
N GLY A 482 -29.72 -16.41 -9.81
CA GLY A 482 -29.73 -15.60 -11.03
C GLY A 482 -28.51 -15.85 -11.92
N VAL A 483 -28.05 -17.11 -12.05
CA VAL A 483 -27.00 -17.51 -12.99
C VAL A 483 -27.61 -18.47 -14.01
N GLU A 484 -27.57 -18.10 -15.28
CA GLU A 484 -28.21 -18.84 -16.38
C GLU A 484 -27.38 -20.05 -16.81
N HIS A 485 -26.05 -19.93 -16.80
CA HIS A 485 -25.14 -20.96 -17.30
C HIS A 485 -24.04 -21.33 -16.30
N TYR A 486 -23.73 -22.62 -16.26
CA TYR A 486 -22.67 -23.21 -15.45
C TYR A 486 -21.66 -23.88 -16.38
N GLU A 487 -20.40 -23.43 -16.32
CA GLU A 487 -19.33 -24.01 -17.11
C GLU A 487 -18.68 -25.18 -16.36
N VAL A 488 -18.65 -26.36 -16.99
CA VAL A 488 -17.97 -27.55 -16.51
C VAL A 488 -17.08 -28.09 -17.62
N ALA A 489 -15.76 -28.02 -17.43
CA ALA A 489 -14.76 -28.47 -18.40
C ALA A 489 -14.94 -27.89 -19.82
N GLY A 490 -15.28 -26.59 -19.91
CA GLY A 490 -15.48 -25.88 -21.18
C GLY A 490 -16.86 -26.04 -21.82
N ALA A 491 -17.79 -26.78 -21.21
CA ALA A 491 -19.17 -26.92 -21.68
C ALA A 491 -20.15 -26.18 -20.76
N LEU A 492 -21.16 -25.53 -21.35
CA LEU A 492 -22.18 -24.77 -20.63
C LEU A 492 -23.44 -25.61 -20.40
N TYR A 493 -23.96 -25.54 -19.17
CA TYR A 493 -25.17 -26.23 -18.72
C TYR A 493 -26.09 -25.23 -18.03
N ASN A 494 -27.41 -25.42 -18.12
CA ASN A 494 -28.34 -24.71 -17.22
C ASN A 494 -28.37 -25.38 -15.83
N ALA A 495 -29.07 -24.78 -14.86
CA ALA A 495 -29.15 -25.30 -13.49
C ALA A 495 -29.69 -26.75 -13.40
N THR A 496 -30.63 -27.13 -14.27
CA THR A 496 -31.23 -28.48 -14.25
C THR A 496 -30.22 -29.50 -14.78
N ASP A 497 -29.56 -29.17 -15.88
CA ASP A 497 -28.63 -30.07 -16.55
C ASP A 497 -27.33 -30.24 -15.75
N VAL A 498 -26.83 -29.18 -15.10
CA VAL A 498 -25.62 -29.26 -14.26
C VAL A 498 -25.86 -30.09 -13.00
N VAL A 499 -27.05 -30.00 -12.40
CA VAL A 499 -27.44 -30.82 -11.24
C VAL A 499 -27.57 -32.29 -11.66
N ALA A 500 -28.14 -32.57 -12.84
CA ALA A 500 -28.22 -33.95 -13.35
C ALA A 500 -26.85 -34.53 -13.71
N LEU A 501 -25.88 -33.68 -14.07
CA LEU A 501 -24.51 -34.08 -14.38
C LEU A 501 -23.68 -34.38 -13.13
N LEU A 502 -23.82 -33.56 -12.07
CA LEU A 502 -22.92 -33.54 -10.92
C LEU A 502 -23.55 -34.08 -9.60
N GLY A 503 -24.87 -34.21 -9.52
CA GLY A 503 -25.60 -34.75 -8.36
C GLY A 503 -25.86 -36.24 -8.48
#